data_AF-A0A954XGD6-F1
#
_entry.id   AF-A0A954XGD6-F1
#
_cell.length_a   1.000
_cell.length_b   1.000
_cell.length_c   1.000
_cell.angle_alpha   90.00
_cell.angle_beta   90.00
_cell.angle_gamma   90.00
#
_symmetry.space_group_name_H-M   'P 1'
#
loop_
_entity.id
_entity.type
_entity.pdbx_description
1 polymer ?
#
loop_
_entity_poly.entity_id
_entity_poly.type
_entity_poly.pdbx_seq_one_letter_code
_entity_poly.pdbx_strand_id
1 'polypeptide(L)'
;MRRSLWCLLLTLACFPLIARADSPDEQFEKQIRPLLVNKCVECHAGRTPEGMLDLSSKSGLHKGGMNGPSLSGKNVDASLLFERLVTDDEDLLMPPGERLSDAEIAAVRKWIAAGAPWPDASAEMMPADFATQSDHWAFQPIMRPQPPSVANEAWCRTEIDRFILARQEAAGVGPVEDADRATWLRRVTLDLTGLPPTIDEQADFAADTSDQAEQRVIDRLLASRAYAERFARRWLDVARYADTSGDGTDMPVPEARYYRDGVIDAIYADMPYDQFLIEQLAGDILAKQNPDDPENYRHTIATGYIALTRRFGNSKYAELHQIIDDTIDTVGKSTMGLSLGCARCHHHKFDPV
;
A
#
# COMPACT_ATOMS: atom_id res chain seq x y z
N MET A 1 82.28 -47.55 -0.91
CA MET A 1 81.81 -48.44 -2.01
C MET A 1 80.31 -48.66 -1.84
N ARG A 2 79.58 -48.66 -2.96
CA ARG A 2 78.15 -48.95 -3.17
C ARG A 2 77.10 -47.89 -2.77
N ARG A 3 76.60 -47.28 -3.84
CA ARG A 3 75.42 -46.43 -4.03
C ARG A 3 74.13 -47.21 -3.75
N SER A 4 73.13 -46.55 -3.17
CA SER A 4 71.71 -46.87 -3.41
C SER A 4 70.88 -45.59 -3.39
N LEU A 5 70.43 -45.18 -4.58
CA LEU A 5 69.38 -44.19 -4.80
C LEU A 5 68.05 -44.77 -4.33
N TRP A 6 67.27 -44.01 -3.56
CA TRP A 6 65.83 -44.25 -3.37
C TRP A 6 65.08 -42.99 -3.82
N CYS A 7 64.42 -43.11 -4.98
CA CYS A 7 63.51 -42.11 -5.53
C CYS A 7 62.23 -42.07 -4.68
N LEU A 8 61.90 -40.91 -4.10
CA LEU A 8 60.58 -40.64 -3.54
C LEU A 8 59.63 -40.31 -4.71
N LEU A 9 58.70 -41.21 -5.01
CA LEU A 9 57.54 -40.98 -5.89
C LEU A 9 56.44 -40.30 -5.08
N LEU A 10 56.16 -39.03 -5.35
CA LEU A 10 54.93 -38.35 -4.91
C LEU A 10 53.79 -38.80 -5.83
N THR A 11 52.91 -39.66 -5.34
CA THR A 11 51.63 -39.98 -5.99
C THR A 11 50.59 -38.91 -5.64
N LEU A 12 50.29 -38.02 -6.58
CA LEU A 12 49.13 -37.12 -6.52
C LEU A 12 47.86 -37.96 -6.75
N ALA A 13 47.08 -38.21 -5.69
CA ALA A 13 45.78 -38.86 -5.80
C ALA A 13 44.74 -37.84 -6.30
N CYS A 14 44.40 -37.91 -7.59
CA CYS A 14 43.32 -37.16 -8.18
C CYS A 14 41.98 -37.81 -7.78
N PHE A 15 41.32 -37.31 -6.73
CA PHE A 15 39.95 -37.70 -6.43
C PHE A 15 39.00 -37.03 -7.44
N PRO A 16 38.15 -37.80 -8.16
CA PRO A 16 37.12 -37.20 -9.01
C PRO A 16 36.09 -36.50 -8.11
N LEU A 17 35.86 -35.21 -8.36
CA LEU A 17 34.71 -34.50 -7.84
C LEU A 17 33.45 -35.15 -8.45
N ILE A 18 32.76 -35.98 -7.68
CA ILE A 18 31.43 -36.46 -8.04
C ILE A 18 30.49 -35.28 -7.78
N ALA A 19 30.05 -34.61 -8.84
CA ALA A 19 28.95 -33.65 -8.77
C ALA A 19 27.73 -34.37 -8.20
N ARG A 20 27.29 -33.97 -7.01
CA ARG A 20 26.10 -34.53 -6.37
C ARG A 20 24.90 -34.00 -7.15
N ALA A 21 24.14 -34.89 -7.78
CA ALA A 21 22.87 -34.51 -8.38
C ALA A 21 21.94 -34.04 -7.26
N ASP A 22 21.39 -32.84 -7.41
CA ASP A 22 20.37 -32.30 -6.49
C ASP A 22 19.24 -33.33 -6.33
N SER A 23 18.72 -33.45 -5.11
CA SER A 23 17.55 -34.29 -4.88
C SER A 23 16.34 -33.71 -5.65
N PRO A 24 15.31 -34.54 -5.95
CA PRO A 24 14.09 -34.04 -6.60
C PRO A 24 13.46 -32.84 -5.87
N ASP A 25 13.50 -32.84 -4.54
CA ASP A 25 12.97 -31.75 -3.71
C ASP A 25 13.84 -30.50 -3.81
N GLU A 26 15.18 -30.66 -3.79
CA GLU A 26 16.11 -29.54 -3.92
C GLU A 26 16.05 -28.90 -5.32
N GLN A 27 15.85 -29.70 -6.37
CA GLN A 27 15.59 -29.20 -7.71
C GLN A 27 14.28 -28.41 -7.76
N PHE A 28 13.22 -28.91 -7.13
CA PHE A 28 11.95 -28.22 -7.09
C PHE A 28 12.06 -26.86 -6.41
N GLU A 29 12.64 -26.82 -5.20
CA GLU A 29 12.77 -25.58 -4.42
C GLU A 29 13.68 -24.54 -5.06
N LYS A 30 14.79 -24.94 -5.69
CA LYS A 30 15.76 -24.00 -6.26
C LYS A 30 15.43 -23.53 -7.67
N GLN A 31 14.76 -24.36 -8.48
CA GLN A 31 14.62 -24.11 -9.92
C GLN A 31 13.17 -24.03 -10.38
N ILE A 32 12.27 -24.87 -9.83
CA ILE A 32 10.89 -24.95 -10.31
C ILE A 32 9.97 -24.00 -9.56
N ARG A 33 10.02 -23.96 -8.22
CA ARG A 33 9.19 -23.05 -7.42
C ARG A 33 9.41 -21.58 -7.80
N PRO A 34 10.65 -21.06 -7.89
CA PRO A 34 10.85 -19.66 -8.26
C PRO A 34 10.33 -19.35 -9.66
N LEU A 35 10.48 -20.29 -10.61
CA LEU A 35 9.96 -20.16 -11.97
C LEU A 35 8.43 -20.08 -11.97
N LEU A 36 7.75 -21.02 -11.30
CA LEU A 36 6.29 -21.03 -11.22
C LEU A 36 5.75 -19.75 -10.56
N VAL A 37 6.32 -19.34 -9.44
CA VAL A 37 5.90 -18.12 -8.72
C VAL A 37 6.09 -16.88 -9.58
N ASN A 38 7.26 -16.71 -10.20
CA ASN A 38 7.62 -15.45 -10.88
C ASN A 38 7.08 -15.34 -12.31
N LYS A 39 6.76 -16.47 -12.96
CA LYS A 39 6.42 -16.49 -14.41
C LYS A 39 5.10 -17.17 -14.73
N CYS A 40 4.43 -17.83 -13.78
CA CYS A 40 3.22 -18.61 -14.07
C CYS A 40 2.03 -18.30 -13.15
N VAL A 41 2.26 -18.18 -11.84
CA VAL A 41 1.21 -18.07 -10.82
C VAL A 41 0.37 -16.80 -10.96
N GLU A 42 0.94 -15.70 -11.50
CA GLU A 42 0.20 -14.46 -11.72
C GLU A 42 -1.08 -14.64 -12.56
N CYS A 43 -1.03 -15.48 -13.61
CA CYS A 43 -2.17 -15.76 -14.48
C CYS A 43 -2.84 -17.11 -14.18
N HIS A 44 -2.09 -18.08 -13.66
CA HIS A 44 -2.54 -19.45 -13.41
C HIS A 44 -2.75 -19.74 -11.92
N ALA A 45 -3.37 -18.81 -11.18
CA ALA A 45 -3.80 -19.03 -9.79
C ALA A 45 -5.08 -18.22 -9.47
N GLY A 46 -5.63 -18.42 -8.27
CA GLY A 46 -6.81 -17.69 -7.79
C GLY A 46 -8.16 -18.30 -8.20
N ARG A 47 -9.23 -17.51 -8.18
CA ARG A 47 -10.62 -18.00 -8.38
C ARG A 47 -10.96 -18.30 -9.85
N THR A 48 -10.34 -17.60 -10.79
CA THR A 48 -10.57 -17.75 -12.24
C THR A 48 -9.24 -17.75 -12.98
N PRO A 49 -8.40 -18.77 -12.80
CA PRO A 49 -7.11 -18.83 -13.46
C PRO A 49 -7.26 -19.02 -14.97
N GLU A 50 -6.31 -18.50 -15.74
CA GLU A 50 -6.31 -18.63 -17.19
C GLU A 50 -6.32 -20.09 -17.63
N GLY A 51 -7.17 -20.39 -18.62
CA GLY A 51 -7.41 -21.75 -19.07
C GLY A 51 -7.94 -22.70 -17.97
N MET A 52 -8.47 -22.19 -16.86
CA MET A 52 -8.87 -22.96 -15.68
C MET A 52 -7.74 -23.82 -15.08
N LEU A 53 -6.49 -23.47 -15.34
CA LEU A 53 -5.30 -24.19 -14.88
C LEU A 53 -4.71 -23.49 -13.66
N ASP A 54 -4.66 -24.18 -12.51
CA ASP A 54 -4.02 -23.67 -11.29
C ASP A 54 -2.62 -24.29 -11.12
N LEU A 55 -1.58 -23.46 -11.20
CA LEU A 55 -0.18 -23.83 -11.01
C LEU A 55 0.36 -23.42 -9.63
N SER A 56 -0.46 -22.84 -8.76
CA SER A 56 -0.07 -22.47 -7.39
C SER A 56 -0.09 -23.66 -6.41
N SER A 57 -0.62 -24.80 -6.84
CA SER A 57 -0.80 -25.97 -5.98
C SER A 57 -0.52 -27.28 -6.71
N LYS A 58 -0.05 -28.28 -5.97
CA LYS A 58 0.13 -29.66 -6.47
C LYS A 58 -1.19 -30.24 -6.98
N SER A 59 -2.29 -29.99 -6.25
CA SER A 59 -3.62 -30.45 -6.61
C SER A 59 -4.12 -29.77 -7.89
N GLY A 60 -3.94 -28.46 -8.04
CA GLY A 60 -4.26 -27.70 -9.24
C GLY A 60 -3.51 -28.20 -10.47
N LEU A 61 -2.18 -28.37 -10.33
CA LEU A 61 -1.33 -28.91 -11.38
C LEU A 61 -1.85 -30.27 -11.88
N HIS A 62 -2.13 -31.20 -10.97
CA HIS A 62 -2.64 -32.53 -11.34
C HIS A 62 -4.07 -32.53 -11.89
N LYS A 63 -4.93 -31.60 -11.43
CA LYS A 63 -6.29 -31.45 -11.94
C LYS A 63 -6.30 -31.05 -13.42
N GLY A 64 -5.33 -30.25 -13.85
CA GLY A 64 -5.26 -29.71 -15.21
C GLY A 64 -6.25 -28.57 -15.44
N GLY A 65 -6.34 -28.14 -16.70
CA GLY A 65 -7.17 -27.02 -17.12
C GLY A 65 -8.29 -27.41 -18.07
N MET A 66 -8.94 -26.41 -18.66
CA MET A 66 -10.01 -26.54 -19.64
C MET A 66 -9.59 -27.34 -20.88
N ASN A 67 -8.30 -27.31 -21.23
CA ASN A 67 -7.72 -28.04 -22.36
C ASN A 67 -7.25 -29.46 -21.98
N GLY A 68 -7.56 -29.93 -20.77
CA GLY A 68 -7.21 -31.26 -20.28
C GLY A 68 -6.05 -31.27 -19.27
N PRO A 69 -5.47 -32.46 -19.01
CA PRO A 69 -4.38 -32.64 -18.05
C PRO A 69 -3.16 -31.79 -18.43
N SER A 70 -2.60 -31.07 -17.46
CA SER A 70 -1.36 -30.32 -17.67
C SER A 70 -0.14 -31.25 -17.78
N LEU A 71 -0.21 -32.40 -17.11
CA LEU A 71 0.83 -33.42 -17.07
C LEU A 71 0.31 -34.77 -17.53
N SER A 72 1.11 -35.44 -18.37
CA SER A 72 0.89 -36.81 -18.83
C SER A 72 1.90 -37.77 -18.17
N GLY A 73 1.89 -37.79 -16.83
CA GLY A 73 2.84 -38.57 -16.02
C GLY A 73 4.29 -38.09 -16.23
N LYS A 74 5.18 -39.01 -16.58
CA LYS A 74 6.60 -38.72 -16.87
C LYS A 74 6.88 -38.38 -18.34
N ASN A 75 5.86 -38.38 -19.19
CA ASN A 75 6.04 -38.11 -20.61
C ASN A 75 6.01 -36.61 -20.86
N VAL A 76 7.19 -36.02 -21.05
CA VAL A 76 7.35 -34.58 -21.26
C VAL A 76 6.63 -34.12 -22.53
N ASP A 77 6.87 -34.80 -23.65
CA ASP A 77 6.37 -34.36 -24.96
C ASP A 77 4.86 -34.52 -25.11
N ALA A 78 4.23 -35.36 -24.28
CA ALA A 78 2.77 -35.49 -24.18
C ALA A 78 2.14 -34.63 -23.07
N SER A 79 2.94 -33.87 -22.32
CA SER A 79 2.44 -33.00 -21.25
C SER A 79 2.15 -31.61 -21.81
N LEU A 80 0.88 -31.21 -21.76
CA LEU A 80 0.42 -29.92 -22.29
C LEU A 80 1.18 -28.74 -21.65
N LEU A 81 1.52 -28.84 -20.36
CA LEU A 81 2.33 -27.82 -19.68
C LEU A 81 3.64 -27.57 -20.42
N PHE A 82 4.33 -28.61 -20.87
CA PHE A 82 5.61 -28.47 -21.56
C PHE A 82 5.44 -27.98 -23.01
N GLU A 83 4.42 -28.49 -23.71
CA GLU A 83 4.07 -28.07 -25.06
C GLU A 83 3.88 -26.55 -25.15
N ARG A 84 3.19 -25.95 -24.16
CA ARG A 84 2.97 -24.49 -24.11
C ARG A 84 4.23 -23.67 -23.87
N LEU A 85 5.30 -24.26 -23.31
CA LEU A 85 6.58 -23.56 -23.11
C LEU A 85 7.47 -23.54 -24.36
N VAL A 86 7.26 -24.48 -25.28
CA VAL A 86 8.16 -24.69 -26.45
C VAL A 86 7.48 -24.53 -27.80
N THR A 87 6.19 -24.22 -27.82
CA THR A 87 5.44 -23.97 -29.06
C THR A 87 5.93 -22.72 -29.80
N ASP A 88 5.83 -22.73 -31.12
CA ASP A 88 6.08 -21.56 -31.98
C ASP A 88 4.81 -20.76 -32.30
N ASP A 89 3.65 -21.22 -31.82
CA ASP A 89 2.39 -20.48 -31.90
C ASP A 89 2.34 -19.40 -30.80
N GLU A 90 2.45 -18.13 -31.20
CA GLU A 90 2.49 -16.98 -30.29
C GLU A 90 1.21 -16.88 -29.41
N ASP A 91 0.06 -17.33 -29.90
CA ASP A 91 -1.21 -17.28 -29.14
C ASP A 91 -1.28 -18.37 -28.06
N LEU A 92 -0.45 -19.42 -28.18
CA LEU A 92 -0.43 -20.56 -27.28
C LEU A 92 0.81 -20.60 -26.38
N LEU A 93 1.84 -19.82 -26.73
CA LEU A 93 3.11 -19.75 -26.02
C LEU A 93 2.93 -19.17 -24.61
N MET A 94 3.55 -19.84 -23.63
CA MET A 94 3.56 -19.43 -22.23
C MET A 94 5.00 -19.31 -21.71
N PRO A 95 5.32 -18.28 -20.90
CA PRO A 95 4.47 -17.12 -20.60
C PRO A 95 4.34 -16.18 -21.83
N PRO A 96 3.27 -15.36 -21.90
CA PRO A 96 3.09 -14.43 -23.01
C PRO A 96 4.21 -13.38 -23.05
N GLY A 97 4.68 -13.07 -24.26
CA GLY A 97 5.76 -12.10 -24.47
C GLY A 97 7.15 -12.71 -24.36
N GLU A 98 7.74 -12.73 -23.17
CA GLU A 98 9.14 -13.16 -22.97
C GLU A 98 9.24 -14.69 -22.78
N ARG A 99 9.86 -15.37 -23.74
CA ARG A 99 10.16 -16.81 -23.64
C ARG A 99 11.06 -17.11 -22.43
N LEU A 100 10.79 -18.25 -21.78
CA LEU A 100 11.70 -18.80 -20.79
C LEU A 100 13.09 -19.05 -21.40
N SER A 101 14.13 -18.90 -20.59
CA SER A 101 15.48 -19.25 -21.00
C SER A 101 15.64 -20.76 -21.24
N ASP A 102 16.61 -21.14 -22.06
CA ASP A 102 16.92 -22.56 -22.32
C ASP A 102 17.19 -23.35 -21.03
N ALA A 103 17.78 -22.71 -20.02
CA ALA A 103 18.04 -23.31 -18.71
C ALA A 103 16.75 -23.59 -17.93
N GLU A 104 15.79 -22.66 -17.95
CA GLU A 104 14.48 -22.80 -17.31
C GLU A 104 13.64 -23.89 -18.01
N ILE A 105 13.62 -23.90 -19.34
CA ILE A 105 12.94 -24.94 -20.14
C ILE A 105 13.56 -26.31 -19.83
N ALA A 106 14.90 -26.40 -19.76
CA ALA A 106 15.59 -27.64 -19.41
C ALA A 106 15.27 -28.10 -17.98
N ALA A 107 15.14 -27.17 -17.03
CA ALA A 107 14.75 -27.48 -15.66
C ALA A 107 13.32 -28.05 -15.60
N VAL A 108 12.36 -27.43 -16.28
CA VAL A 108 10.97 -27.92 -16.35
C VAL A 108 10.89 -29.28 -17.04
N ARG A 109 11.60 -29.46 -18.17
CA ARG A 109 11.71 -30.76 -18.86
C ARG A 109 12.19 -31.85 -17.91
N LYS A 110 13.28 -31.60 -17.18
CA LYS A 110 13.86 -32.56 -16.22
C LYS A 110 12.89 -32.86 -15.07
N TRP A 111 12.21 -31.84 -14.57
CA TRP A 111 11.23 -31.99 -13.50
C TRP A 111 10.01 -32.82 -13.92
N ILE A 112 9.43 -32.57 -15.10
CA ILE A 112 8.33 -33.38 -15.64
C ILE A 112 8.78 -34.83 -15.89
N ALA A 113 9.98 -35.04 -16.46
CA ALA A 113 10.54 -36.37 -16.67
C ALA A 113 10.74 -37.15 -15.36
N ALA A 114 11.03 -36.45 -14.25
CA ALA A 114 11.11 -37.04 -12.91
C ALA A 114 9.72 -37.40 -12.33
N GLY A 115 8.63 -36.99 -12.98
CA GLY A 115 7.24 -37.18 -12.55
C GLY A 115 6.66 -35.98 -11.84
N ALA A 116 7.20 -34.79 -12.11
CA ALA A 116 6.83 -33.52 -11.47
C ALA A 116 6.77 -33.64 -9.93
N PRO A 117 7.84 -34.12 -9.27
CA PRO A 117 7.87 -34.25 -7.82
C PRO A 117 7.61 -32.89 -7.17
N TRP A 118 6.66 -32.87 -6.24
CA TRP A 118 6.24 -31.70 -5.49
C TRP A 118 6.25 -32.07 -4.00
N PRO A 119 7.16 -31.49 -3.19
CA PRO A 119 7.35 -31.86 -1.79
C PRO A 119 6.07 -31.61 -0.96
N ASP A 120 5.62 -32.59 -0.17
CA ASP A 120 4.39 -32.45 0.64
C ASP A 120 4.55 -31.45 1.79
N ALA A 121 5.79 -31.16 2.20
CA ALA A 121 6.10 -30.08 3.16
C ALA A 121 5.90 -28.68 2.56
N SER A 122 5.70 -28.59 1.25
CA SER A 122 5.26 -27.35 0.62
C SER A 122 3.75 -27.30 0.55
N ALA A 123 3.16 -26.78 1.62
CA ALA A 123 1.84 -26.17 1.54
C ALA A 123 1.79 -25.21 0.33
N GLU A 124 0.58 -24.96 -0.17
CA GLU A 124 0.25 -24.10 -1.31
C GLU A 124 1.35 -23.07 -1.61
N MET A 125 1.80 -23.02 -2.87
CA MET A 125 2.90 -22.16 -3.32
C MET A 125 2.61 -20.68 -3.11
N MET A 126 1.38 -20.39 -2.69
CA MET A 126 1.03 -19.16 -2.05
C MET A 126 1.51 -19.10 -0.60
N PRO A 127 2.58 -18.35 -0.28
CA PRO A 127 2.66 -17.82 1.07
C PRO A 127 1.34 -17.10 1.36
N ALA A 128 0.88 -17.16 2.61
CA ALA A 128 -0.20 -16.32 3.11
C ALA A 128 0.07 -14.80 2.93
N ASP A 129 1.25 -14.47 2.41
CA ASP A 129 1.84 -13.16 2.25
C ASP A 129 2.11 -12.87 0.76
N PHE A 130 1.06 -12.63 -0.04
CA PHE A 130 1.19 -11.73 -1.20
C PHE A 130 1.36 -10.27 -0.74
N ALA A 131 1.05 -9.99 0.53
CA ALA A 131 1.41 -8.77 1.23
C ALA A 131 2.84 -8.89 1.78
N THR A 132 3.64 -7.83 1.70
CA THR A 132 4.87 -7.55 2.51
C THR A 132 6.27 -7.54 1.87
N GLN A 133 6.42 -7.52 0.54
CA GLN A 133 7.69 -7.02 -0.04
C GLN A 133 7.45 -6.02 -1.18
N SER A 134 6.75 -4.93 -0.86
CA SER A 134 6.79 -3.74 -1.71
C SER A 134 8.08 -2.97 -1.40
N ASP A 135 8.88 -2.63 -2.41
CA ASP A 135 10.04 -1.73 -2.28
C ASP A 135 9.63 -0.25 -2.13
N HIS A 136 8.33 0.04 -2.24
CA HIS A 136 7.80 1.38 -2.08
C HIS A 136 7.90 1.83 -0.61
N TRP A 137 8.42 3.04 -0.42
CA TRP A 137 8.77 3.60 0.89
C TRP A 137 7.62 3.60 1.91
N ALA A 138 6.37 3.73 1.45
CA ALA A 138 5.19 3.79 2.31
C ALA A 138 4.86 2.44 2.99
N PHE A 139 5.34 1.32 2.45
CA PHE A 139 5.12 -0.03 3.00
C PHE A 139 6.34 -0.61 3.70
N GLN A 140 7.38 0.21 3.88
CA GLN A 140 8.56 -0.15 4.65
C GLN A 140 8.34 0.16 6.14
N PRO A 141 8.94 -0.61 7.06
CA PRO A 141 8.91 -0.29 8.48
C PRO A 141 9.40 1.14 8.75
N ILE A 142 8.68 1.89 9.59
CA ILE A 142 9.09 3.24 9.99
C ILE A 142 10.39 3.13 10.80
N MET A 143 11.47 3.67 10.26
CA MET A 143 12.75 3.78 10.94
C MET A 143 12.98 5.22 11.43
N ARG A 144 13.66 5.38 12.58
CA ARG A 144 14.12 6.69 13.04
C ARG A 144 15.51 6.98 12.47
N PRO A 145 15.65 7.84 11.43
CA PRO A 145 16.95 8.15 10.87
C PRO A 145 17.78 8.96 11.88
N GLN A 146 19.10 8.78 11.86
CA GLN A 146 20.03 9.66 12.56
C GLN A 146 20.06 11.02 11.84
N PRO A 147 19.84 12.16 12.53
CA PRO A 147 19.96 13.47 11.92
C PRO A 147 21.37 13.70 11.35
N PRO A 148 21.50 14.34 10.18
CA PRO A 148 22.81 14.62 9.60
C PRO A 148 23.60 15.62 10.44
N SER A 149 24.94 15.51 10.37
CA SER A 149 25.83 16.55 10.88
C SER A 149 25.80 17.75 9.94
N VAL A 150 25.78 18.95 10.50
CA VAL A 150 25.70 20.23 9.79
C VAL A 150 26.74 21.17 10.36
N ALA A 151 27.24 22.10 9.56
CA ALA A 151 28.27 23.03 10.01
C ALA A 151 27.69 24.09 10.97
N ASN A 152 26.50 24.62 10.68
CA ASN A 152 25.84 25.63 11.51
C ASN A 152 24.76 25.04 12.43
N GLU A 153 25.17 24.29 13.45
CA GLU A 153 24.23 23.69 14.40
C GLU A 153 23.37 24.70 15.16
N ALA A 154 23.86 25.93 15.35
CA ALA A 154 23.15 26.99 16.08
C ALA A 154 21.90 27.50 15.36
N TRP A 155 21.76 27.26 14.05
CA TRP A 155 20.56 27.61 13.30
C TRP A 155 19.42 26.61 13.49
N CYS A 156 19.75 25.34 13.78
CA CYS A 156 18.74 24.28 13.93
C CYS A 156 17.99 24.44 15.27
N ARG A 157 16.66 24.59 15.21
CA ARG A 157 15.77 24.63 16.38
C ARG A 157 15.34 23.22 16.79
N THR A 158 15.19 22.34 15.81
CA THR A 158 14.79 20.94 15.98
C THR A 158 15.69 20.01 15.17
N GLU A 159 15.57 18.71 15.40
CA GLU A 159 16.29 17.70 14.61
C GLU A 159 15.89 17.70 13.12
N ILE A 160 14.66 18.14 12.80
CA ILE A 160 14.16 18.25 11.43
C ILE A 160 14.98 19.28 10.64
N ASP A 161 15.36 20.38 11.29
CA ASP A 161 16.09 21.48 10.65
C ASP A 161 17.47 21.02 10.15
N ARG A 162 18.07 20.00 10.79
CA ARG A 162 19.35 19.42 10.34
C ARG A 162 19.21 18.81 8.94
N PHE A 163 18.08 18.17 8.62
CA PHE A 163 17.85 17.59 7.29
C PHE A 163 17.72 18.67 6.20
N ILE A 164 17.12 19.81 6.54
CA ILE A 164 16.99 20.95 5.63
C ILE A 164 18.35 21.62 5.44
N LEU A 165 19.05 21.93 6.53
CA LEU A 165 20.34 22.63 6.51
C LEU A 165 21.42 21.81 5.81
N ALA A 166 21.49 20.49 6.05
CA ALA A 166 22.45 19.62 5.36
C ALA A 166 22.32 19.69 3.83
N ARG A 167 21.07 19.77 3.32
CA ARG A 167 20.81 19.94 1.88
C ARG A 167 21.19 21.33 1.38
N GLN A 168 20.94 22.38 2.17
CA GLN A 168 21.34 23.75 1.86
C GLN A 168 22.87 23.90 1.78
N GLU A 169 23.59 23.42 2.81
CA GLU A 169 25.05 23.45 2.88
C GLU A 169 25.68 22.67 1.71
N ALA A 170 25.17 21.48 1.39
CA ALA A 170 25.63 20.70 0.24
C ALA A 170 25.39 21.41 -1.11
N ALA A 171 24.33 22.22 -1.21
CA ALA A 171 24.02 23.02 -2.39
C ALA A 171 24.73 24.40 -2.38
N GLY A 172 25.50 24.73 -1.34
CA GLY A 172 26.19 26.01 -1.21
C GLY A 172 25.24 27.20 -1.01
N VAL A 173 24.02 26.96 -0.52
CA VAL A 173 23.05 28.00 -0.17
C VAL A 173 22.87 28.06 1.34
N GLY A 174 22.56 29.25 1.87
CA GLY A 174 22.27 29.46 3.28
C GLY A 174 20.79 29.73 3.53
N PRO A 175 20.32 29.57 4.77
CA PRO A 175 18.99 30.03 5.16
C PRO A 175 18.90 31.55 5.04
N VAL A 176 17.68 32.03 4.76
CA VAL A 176 17.35 33.47 4.77
C VAL A 176 16.98 33.93 6.18
N GLU A 177 16.95 35.24 6.39
CA GLU A 177 16.50 35.83 7.66
C GLU A 177 15.03 35.53 7.94
N ASP A 178 14.69 35.47 9.23
CA ASP A 178 13.32 35.32 9.69
C ASP A 178 12.44 36.49 9.20
N ALA A 179 11.16 36.20 8.98
CA ALA A 179 10.19 37.24 8.67
C ALA A 179 10.04 38.21 9.85
N ASP A 180 9.77 39.49 9.56
CA ASP A 180 9.39 40.43 10.60
C ASP A 180 8.09 39.98 11.30
N ARG A 181 7.91 40.40 12.55
CA ARG A 181 6.81 39.95 13.42
C ARG A 181 5.43 40.16 12.79
N ALA A 182 5.20 41.28 12.11
CA ALA A 182 3.91 41.57 11.50
C ALA A 182 3.66 40.66 10.28
N THR A 183 4.69 40.44 9.46
CA THR A 183 4.63 39.47 8.35
C THR A 183 4.40 38.04 8.84
N TRP A 184 5.10 37.62 9.90
CA TRP A 184 4.92 36.31 10.52
C TRP A 184 3.49 36.10 11.01
N LEU A 185 2.96 37.03 11.80
CA LEU A 185 1.59 36.97 12.33
C LEU A 185 0.56 36.88 11.20
N ARG A 186 0.71 37.71 10.15
CA ARG A 186 -0.19 37.67 9.00
C ARG A 186 -0.18 36.31 8.30
N ARG A 187 1.01 35.74 8.08
CA ARG A 187 1.16 34.44 7.40
C ARG A 187 0.55 33.32 8.22
N VAL A 188 0.91 33.18 9.49
CA VAL A 188 0.42 32.09 10.34
C VAL A 188 -1.10 32.14 10.53
N THR A 189 -1.69 33.33 10.70
CA THR A 189 -3.15 33.45 10.82
C THR A 189 -3.86 33.04 9.53
N LEU A 190 -3.40 33.51 8.36
CA LEU A 190 -3.98 33.08 7.08
C LEU A 190 -3.76 31.59 6.81
N ASP A 191 -2.61 31.06 7.21
CA ASP A 191 -2.24 29.67 7.01
C ASP A 191 -2.96 28.71 7.94
N LEU A 192 -3.51 29.16 9.08
CA LEU A 192 -4.30 28.34 9.98
C LEU A 192 -5.80 28.57 9.79
N THR A 193 -6.26 29.82 9.75
CA THR A 193 -7.69 30.17 9.74
C THR A 193 -8.21 30.65 8.40
N GLY A 194 -7.32 31.08 7.48
CA GLY A 194 -7.72 31.66 6.19
C GLY A 194 -8.19 33.10 6.30
N LEU A 195 -8.10 33.70 7.49
CA LEU A 195 -8.49 35.07 7.78
C LEU A 195 -7.26 35.89 8.16
N PRO A 196 -7.23 37.20 7.89
CA PRO A 196 -6.18 38.07 8.41
C PRO A 196 -6.33 38.27 9.94
N PRO A 197 -5.24 38.57 10.67
CA PRO A 197 -5.32 38.89 12.08
C PRO A 197 -6.10 40.18 12.32
N THR A 198 -6.88 40.25 13.40
CA THR A 198 -7.60 41.47 13.77
C THR A 198 -6.65 42.58 14.22
N ILE A 199 -7.14 43.82 14.33
CA ILE A 199 -6.33 44.94 14.81
C ILE A 199 -5.90 44.71 16.27
N ASP A 200 -6.78 44.18 17.10
CA ASP A 200 -6.47 43.88 18.50
C ASP A 200 -5.41 42.77 18.60
N GLU A 201 -5.53 41.71 17.80
CA GLU A 201 -4.53 40.64 17.75
C GLU A 201 -3.15 41.12 17.29
N GLN A 202 -3.11 42.08 16.35
CA GLN A 202 -1.86 42.71 15.93
C GLN A 202 -1.24 43.53 17.05
N ALA A 203 -2.04 44.32 17.78
CA ALA A 203 -1.59 45.12 18.90
C ALA A 203 -1.09 44.24 20.06
N ASP A 204 -1.84 43.19 20.40
CA ASP A 204 -1.50 42.24 21.47
C ASP A 204 -0.19 41.52 21.16
N PHE A 205 -0.04 41.00 19.93
CA PHE A 205 1.20 40.34 19.53
C PHE A 205 2.38 41.32 19.43
N ALA A 206 2.15 42.57 19.01
CA ALA A 206 3.20 43.58 18.99
C ALA A 206 3.69 43.94 20.42
N ALA A 207 2.79 43.89 21.40
CA ALA A 207 3.11 44.17 22.80
C ALA A 207 3.71 42.96 23.55
N ASP A 208 3.42 41.72 23.13
CA ASP A 208 3.96 40.52 23.75
C ASP A 208 5.43 40.28 23.37
N THR A 209 6.32 40.69 24.28
CA THR A 209 7.78 40.52 24.16
C THR A 209 8.30 39.25 24.84
N SER A 210 7.41 38.38 25.31
CA SER A 210 7.82 37.11 25.91
C SER A 210 8.36 36.14 24.86
N ASP A 211 9.17 35.18 25.34
CA ASP A 211 9.66 34.03 24.57
C ASP A 211 8.53 33.10 24.10
N GLN A 212 7.31 33.24 24.65
CA GLN A 212 6.13 32.43 24.33
C GLN A 212 5.13 33.15 23.42
N ALA A 213 5.45 34.36 22.92
CA ALA A 213 4.51 35.16 22.13
C ALA A 213 3.99 34.40 20.88
N GLU A 214 4.87 33.72 20.15
CA GLU A 214 4.50 32.94 18.96
C GLU A 214 3.63 31.73 19.33
N GLN A 215 3.99 31.00 20.38
CA GLN A 215 3.24 29.83 20.84
C GLN A 215 1.81 30.21 21.24
N ARG A 216 1.63 31.31 21.98
CA ARG A 216 0.30 31.79 22.38
C ARG A 216 -0.57 32.15 21.17
N VAL A 217 0.03 32.73 20.13
CA VAL A 217 -0.69 32.99 18.86
C VAL A 217 -1.12 31.67 18.23
N ILE A 218 -0.21 30.70 18.11
CA ILE A 218 -0.51 29.39 17.52
C ILE A 218 -1.63 28.68 18.30
N ASP A 219 -1.51 28.60 19.63
CA ASP A 219 -2.51 27.93 20.49
C ASP A 219 -3.89 28.58 20.34
N ARG A 220 -3.95 29.92 20.34
CA ARG A 220 -5.19 30.68 20.12
C ARG A 220 -5.80 30.39 18.75
N LEU A 221 -4.97 30.30 17.70
CA LEU A 221 -5.44 30.03 16.35
C LEU A 221 -5.95 28.59 16.21
N LEU A 222 -5.22 27.60 16.74
CA LEU A 222 -5.62 26.19 16.72
C LEU A 222 -6.90 25.95 17.52
N ALA A 223 -7.09 26.67 18.64
CA ALA A 223 -8.31 26.62 19.44
C ALA A 223 -9.50 27.40 18.83
N SER A 224 -9.35 27.99 17.64
CA SER A 224 -10.40 28.82 17.04
C SER A 224 -11.36 28.02 16.15
N ARG A 225 -12.63 28.46 16.11
CA ARG A 225 -13.63 27.90 15.18
C ARG A 225 -13.20 28.05 13.72
N ALA A 226 -12.57 29.17 13.37
CA ALA A 226 -12.11 29.43 12.01
C ALA A 226 -11.02 28.45 11.56
N TYR A 227 -10.13 28.03 12.46
CA TYR A 227 -9.20 26.93 12.17
C TYR A 227 -9.94 25.63 11.88
N ALA A 228 -10.88 25.24 12.75
CA ALA A 228 -11.65 24.02 12.56
C ALA A 228 -12.44 24.02 11.23
N GLU A 229 -13.11 25.13 10.89
CA GLU A 229 -13.80 25.30 9.61
C GLU A 229 -12.86 25.16 8.41
N ARG A 230 -11.68 25.79 8.48
CA ARG A 230 -10.72 25.74 7.39
C ARG A 230 -10.10 24.36 7.22
N PHE A 231 -9.75 23.70 8.33
CA PHE A 231 -9.14 22.38 8.32
C PHE A 231 -10.17 21.29 7.93
N ALA A 232 -11.42 21.39 8.39
CA ALA A 232 -12.51 20.49 8.05
C ALA A 232 -12.71 20.35 6.54
N ARG A 233 -12.51 21.43 5.76
CA ARG A 233 -12.58 21.35 4.30
C ARG A 233 -11.65 20.30 3.70
N ARG A 234 -10.45 20.11 4.27
CA ARG A 234 -9.50 19.09 3.80
C ARG A 234 -10.09 17.68 3.93
N TRP A 235 -10.74 17.41 5.06
CA TRP A 235 -11.44 16.15 5.28
C TRP A 235 -12.67 16.02 4.38
N LEU A 236 -13.50 17.06 4.30
CA LEU A 236 -14.72 17.05 3.50
C LEU A 236 -14.43 16.86 2.00
N ASP A 237 -13.31 17.38 1.51
CA ASP A 237 -12.85 17.14 0.14
C ASP A 237 -12.55 15.65 -0.11
N VAL A 238 -11.81 14.99 0.80
CA VAL A 238 -11.48 13.56 0.65
C VAL A 238 -12.63 12.63 0.99
N ALA A 239 -13.55 13.06 1.85
CA ALA A 239 -14.84 12.42 2.11
C ALA A 239 -15.84 12.63 0.97
N ARG A 240 -15.49 13.45 -0.02
CA ARG A 240 -16.31 13.76 -1.21
C ARG A 240 -17.68 14.32 -0.84
N TYR A 241 -17.70 15.17 0.18
CA TYR A 241 -18.89 15.82 0.67
C TYR A 241 -19.57 16.65 -0.43
N ALA A 242 -20.89 16.51 -0.52
CA ALA A 242 -21.75 17.40 -1.29
C ALA A 242 -23.07 17.61 -0.54
N ASP A 243 -23.72 18.76 -0.77
CA ASP A 243 -25.08 19.03 -0.29
C ASP A 243 -26.15 18.25 -1.11
N THR A 244 -25.71 17.41 -2.04
CA THR A 244 -26.55 16.68 -3.00
C THR A 244 -26.07 15.23 -3.16
N SER A 245 -26.89 14.39 -3.78
CA SER A 245 -26.63 12.95 -3.93
C SER A 245 -25.66 12.58 -5.06
N GLY A 246 -25.42 13.49 -6.02
CA GLY A 246 -24.61 13.27 -7.20
C GLY A 246 -25.30 12.48 -8.33
N ASP A 247 -24.58 12.35 -9.45
CA ASP A 247 -24.95 11.61 -10.67
C ASP A 247 -26.14 12.15 -11.50
N GLY A 248 -26.79 11.31 -12.32
CA GLY A 248 -27.74 11.73 -13.36
C GLY A 248 -29.07 12.29 -12.85
N THR A 249 -29.43 11.99 -11.61
CA THR A 249 -30.53 12.65 -10.88
C THR A 249 -29.98 13.22 -9.58
N ASP A 250 -29.21 14.30 -9.71
CA ASP A 250 -28.64 15.00 -8.58
C ASP A 250 -29.74 15.67 -7.74
N MET A 251 -29.95 15.19 -6.52
CA MET A 251 -30.99 15.67 -5.62
C MET A 251 -30.36 16.26 -4.35
N PRO A 252 -30.88 17.39 -3.83
CA PRO A 252 -30.45 17.90 -2.53
C PRO A 252 -30.63 16.87 -1.42
N VAL A 253 -29.67 16.82 -0.50
CA VAL A 253 -29.74 16.06 0.75
C VAL A 253 -29.76 17.07 1.90
N PRO A 254 -30.95 17.52 2.34
CA PRO A 254 -31.08 18.59 3.34
C PRO A 254 -30.30 18.33 4.64
N GLU A 255 -30.15 17.06 5.00
CA GLU A 255 -29.45 16.60 6.19
C GLU A 255 -27.92 16.56 6.04
N ALA A 256 -27.37 16.67 4.82
CA ALA A 256 -25.92 16.58 4.58
C ALA A 256 -25.12 17.60 5.41
N ARG A 257 -25.69 18.80 5.61
CA ARG A 257 -25.07 19.85 6.44
C ARG A 257 -24.72 19.39 7.85
N TYR A 258 -25.48 18.47 8.44
CA TYR A 258 -25.20 17.98 9.78
C TYR A 258 -23.87 17.22 9.84
N TYR A 259 -23.55 16.48 8.77
CA TYR A 259 -22.25 15.83 8.64
C TYR A 259 -21.12 16.84 8.52
N ARG A 260 -21.27 17.85 7.64
CA ARG A 260 -20.30 18.95 7.51
C ARG A 260 -20.04 19.63 8.86
N ASP A 261 -21.11 20.02 9.54
CA ASP A 261 -21.03 20.75 10.81
C ASP A 261 -20.44 19.83 11.90
N GLY A 262 -20.79 18.54 11.90
CA GLY A 262 -20.23 17.54 12.82
C GLY A 262 -18.71 17.30 12.62
N VAL A 263 -18.20 17.35 11.39
CA VAL A 263 -16.75 17.30 11.12
C VAL A 263 -16.06 18.55 11.68
N ILE A 264 -16.65 19.74 11.48
CA ILE A 264 -16.13 20.99 12.04
C ILE A 264 -16.10 20.92 13.57
N ASP A 265 -17.18 20.44 14.19
CA ASP A 265 -17.30 20.30 15.64
C ASP A 265 -16.27 19.30 16.20
N ALA A 266 -16.02 18.18 15.49
CA ALA A 266 -15.03 17.19 15.90
C ALA A 266 -13.60 17.76 15.90
N ILE A 267 -13.23 18.53 14.87
CA ILE A 267 -11.92 19.19 14.81
C ILE A 267 -11.82 20.29 15.88
N TYR A 268 -12.88 21.07 16.07
CA TYR A 268 -12.91 22.12 17.09
C TYR A 268 -12.79 21.58 18.51
N ALA A 269 -13.31 20.39 18.77
CA ALA A 269 -13.20 19.68 20.04
C ALA A 269 -11.84 18.98 20.24
N ASP A 270 -10.91 19.09 19.28
CA ASP A 270 -9.63 18.37 19.27
C ASP A 270 -9.81 16.85 19.46
N MET A 271 -10.77 16.29 18.73
CA MET A 271 -11.09 14.87 18.83
C MET A 271 -9.91 14.01 18.38
N PRO A 272 -9.54 12.96 19.15
CA PRO A 272 -8.54 12.00 18.72
C PRO A 272 -8.90 11.40 17.36
N TYR A 273 -7.93 11.34 16.44
CA TYR A 273 -8.17 10.92 15.06
C TYR A 273 -8.68 9.48 14.96
N ASP A 274 -8.23 8.59 15.83
CA ASP A 274 -8.70 7.21 15.93
C ASP A 274 -10.18 7.15 16.29
N GLN A 275 -10.61 7.93 17.29
CA GLN A 275 -12.01 8.06 17.67
C GLN A 275 -12.84 8.66 16.53
N PHE A 276 -12.35 9.75 15.92
CA PHE A 276 -12.99 10.37 14.77
C PHE A 276 -13.25 9.32 13.68
N LEU A 277 -12.22 8.56 13.29
CA LEU A 277 -12.31 7.57 12.23
C LEU A 277 -13.27 6.42 12.56
N ILE A 278 -13.23 5.90 13.80
CA ILE A 278 -14.16 4.87 14.28
C ILE A 278 -15.60 5.34 14.10
N GLU A 279 -15.89 6.58 14.46
CA GLU A 279 -17.24 7.13 14.35
C GLU A 279 -17.69 7.37 12.91
N GLN A 280 -16.79 7.81 12.03
CA GLN A 280 -17.10 7.93 10.60
C GLN A 280 -17.55 6.58 10.00
N LEU A 281 -16.93 5.48 10.44
CA LEU A 281 -17.15 4.14 9.90
C LEU A 281 -18.27 3.35 10.60
N ALA A 282 -18.47 3.57 11.90
CA ALA A 282 -19.31 2.71 12.75
C ALA A 282 -20.19 3.47 13.74
N GLY A 283 -20.38 4.78 13.60
CA GLY A 283 -21.17 5.57 14.54
C GLY A 283 -22.63 5.10 14.71
N ASP A 284 -23.29 4.58 13.67
CA ASP A 284 -24.65 4.04 13.77
C ASP A 284 -24.68 2.72 14.56
N ILE A 285 -23.60 1.93 14.49
CA ILE A 285 -23.40 0.71 15.28
C ILE A 285 -23.18 1.08 16.75
N LEU A 286 -22.30 2.05 17.03
CA LEU A 286 -22.06 2.56 18.39
C LEU A 286 -23.37 3.05 19.02
N ALA A 287 -24.16 3.83 18.26
CA ALA A 287 -25.42 4.37 18.75
C ALA A 287 -26.47 3.29 19.05
N LYS A 288 -26.52 2.23 18.24
CA LYS A 288 -27.41 1.08 18.49
C LYS A 288 -26.99 0.26 19.70
N GLN A 289 -25.68 0.14 19.95
CA GLN A 289 -25.15 -0.64 21.07
C GLN A 289 -25.39 0.05 22.42
N ASN A 290 -25.41 1.38 22.45
CA ASN A 290 -25.63 2.17 23.67
C ASN A 290 -26.77 3.17 23.51
N PRO A 291 -28.05 2.75 23.44
CA PRO A 291 -29.18 3.62 23.09
C PRO A 291 -29.38 4.86 23.99
N ASP A 292 -28.93 4.79 25.24
CA ASP A 292 -29.07 5.85 26.25
C ASP A 292 -27.90 6.84 26.25
N ASP A 293 -26.89 6.66 25.39
CA ASP A 293 -25.74 7.56 25.31
C ASP A 293 -26.15 8.91 24.70
N PRO A 294 -25.92 10.05 25.39
CA PRO A 294 -26.23 11.38 24.87
C PRO A 294 -25.47 11.71 23.56
N GLU A 295 -24.34 11.06 23.29
CA GLU A 295 -23.52 11.27 22.09
C GLU A 295 -24.06 10.53 20.85
N ASN A 296 -25.12 9.73 20.98
CA ASN A 296 -25.68 8.95 19.87
C ASN A 296 -26.08 9.77 18.65
N TYR A 297 -26.52 11.02 18.87
CA TYR A 297 -26.83 11.93 17.78
C TYR A 297 -25.57 12.24 16.95
N ARG A 298 -24.45 12.54 17.62
CA ARG A 298 -23.16 12.80 16.99
C ARG A 298 -22.62 11.56 16.27
N HIS A 299 -22.69 10.39 16.90
CA HIS A 299 -22.30 9.13 16.29
C HIS A 299 -23.12 8.83 15.02
N THR A 300 -24.43 9.05 15.06
CA THR A 300 -25.29 8.87 13.88
C THR A 300 -24.89 9.84 12.77
N ILE A 301 -24.64 11.12 13.10
CA ILE A 301 -24.17 12.11 12.13
C ILE A 301 -22.84 11.70 11.51
N ALA A 302 -21.89 11.17 12.28
CA ALA A 302 -20.57 10.79 11.79
C ALA A 302 -20.64 9.76 10.65
N THR A 303 -21.61 8.83 10.71
CA THR A 303 -21.85 7.89 9.60
C THR A 303 -22.38 8.52 8.31
N GLY A 304 -22.64 9.83 8.32
CA GLY A 304 -22.79 10.66 7.13
C GLY A 304 -21.65 10.45 6.12
N TYR A 305 -20.44 10.13 6.59
CA TYR A 305 -19.29 9.76 5.76
C TYR A 305 -19.61 8.65 4.75
N ILE A 306 -20.25 7.57 5.20
CA ILE A 306 -20.67 6.46 4.33
C ILE A 306 -22.01 6.79 3.69
N ALA A 307 -22.96 7.34 4.46
CA ALA A 307 -24.34 7.54 4.02
C ALA A 307 -24.49 8.59 2.90
N LEU A 308 -23.56 9.55 2.82
CA LEU A 308 -23.51 10.58 1.78
C LEU A 308 -22.64 10.18 0.58
N THR A 309 -22.19 8.93 0.49
CA THR A 309 -21.54 8.43 -0.73
C THR A 309 -22.41 8.71 -1.95
N ARG A 310 -21.76 9.02 -3.08
CA ARG A 310 -22.42 9.28 -4.36
C ARG A 310 -23.47 8.21 -4.67
N ARG A 311 -24.67 8.66 -5.00
CA ARG A 311 -25.75 7.81 -5.52
C ARG A 311 -25.60 7.68 -7.02
N PHE A 312 -25.98 6.53 -7.56
CA PHE A 312 -25.92 6.24 -8.99
C PHE A 312 -27.30 5.89 -9.54
N GLY A 313 -27.57 6.33 -10.76
CA GLY A 313 -28.85 6.12 -11.43
C GLY A 313 -29.99 6.97 -10.85
N ASN A 314 -31.23 6.61 -11.20
CA ASN A 314 -32.40 7.48 -11.02
C ASN A 314 -33.26 7.15 -9.79
N SER A 315 -32.75 6.32 -8.86
CA SER A 315 -33.47 5.96 -7.63
C SER A 315 -32.52 5.57 -6.50
N LYS A 316 -32.99 5.62 -5.25
CA LYS A 316 -32.19 5.31 -4.04
C LYS A 316 -31.56 3.91 -3.99
N TYR A 317 -32.05 2.96 -4.78
CA TYR A 317 -31.52 1.59 -4.85
C TYR A 317 -31.06 1.20 -6.26
N ALA A 318 -31.04 2.15 -7.20
CA ALA A 318 -30.46 1.91 -8.50
C ALA A 318 -28.95 1.71 -8.34
N GLU A 319 -28.38 0.81 -9.14
CA GLU A 319 -26.92 0.64 -9.25
C GLU A 319 -26.19 0.46 -7.89
N LEU A 320 -26.80 -0.28 -6.94
CA LEU A 320 -26.26 -0.44 -5.58
C LEU A 320 -24.80 -0.92 -5.57
N HIS A 321 -24.41 -1.74 -6.55
CA HIS A 321 -23.04 -2.20 -6.70
C HIS A 321 -22.05 -1.06 -6.99
N GLN A 322 -22.44 -0.02 -7.75
CA GLN A 322 -21.62 1.16 -8.01
C GLN A 322 -21.52 2.05 -6.77
N ILE A 323 -22.58 2.16 -5.99
CA ILE A 323 -22.56 2.87 -4.71
C ILE A 323 -21.56 2.19 -3.76
N ILE A 324 -21.64 0.86 -3.61
CA ILE A 324 -20.73 0.09 -2.75
C ILE A 324 -19.28 0.23 -3.23
N ASP A 325 -19.04 0.16 -4.53
CA ASP A 325 -17.72 0.36 -5.15
C ASP A 325 -17.14 1.74 -4.84
N ASP A 326 -17.93 2.80 -5.07
CA ASP A 326 -17.54 4.19 -4.77
C ASP A 326 -17.29 4.41 -3.27
N THR A 327 -18.07 3.76 -2.39
CA THR A 327 -17.82 3.77 -0.94
C THR A 327 -16.49 3.10 -0.61
N ILE A 328 -16.21 1.90 -1.12
CA ILE A 328 -14.95 1.18 -0.86
C ILE A 328 -13.74 1.99 -1.35
N ASP A 329 -13.84 2.59 -2.54
CA ASP A 329 -12.78 3.43 -3.09
C ASP A 329 -12.55 4.68 -2.24
N THR A 330 -13.62 5.33 -1.77
CA THR A 330 -13.54 6.50 -0.90
C THR A 330 -12.92 6.15 0.45
N VAL A 331 -13.36 5.04 1.07
CA VAL A 331 -12.79 4.52 2.34
C VAL A 331 -11.31 4.20 2.18
N GLY A 332 -10.95 3.44 1.15
CA GLY A 332 -9.56 3.07 0.89
C GLY A 332 -8.66 4.30 0.76
N LYS A 333 -9.08 5.29 -0.05
CA LYS A 333 -8.28 6.48 -0.33
C LYS A 333 -8.20 7.44 0.84
N SER A 334 -9.32 7.74 1.48
CA SER A 334 -9.35 8.80 2.50
C SER A 334 -8.88 8.33 3.88
N THR A 335 -8.89 7.02 4.15
CA THR A 335 -8.52 6.48 5.47
C THR A 335 -7.22 5.69 5.45
N MET A 336 -6.96 4.92 4.38
CA MET A 336 -5.76 4.07 4.27
C MET A 336 -4.69 4.67 3.34
N GLY A 337 -5.06 5.66 2.51
CA GLY A 337 -4.19 6.14 1.43
C GLY A 337 -3.99 5.10 0.31
N LEU A 338 -4.92 4.14 0.16
CA LEU A 338 -4.83 3.03 -0.78
C LEU A 338 -5.91 3.12 -1.87
N SER A 339 -5.53 2.76 -3.09
CA SER A 339 -6.38 2.70 -4.27
C SER A 339 -7.05 1.33 -4.42
N LEU A 340 -8.16 1.15 -3.69
CA LEU A 340 -8.91 -0.12 -3.70
C LEU A 340 -9.84 -0.29 -4.90
N GLY A 341 -10.20 0.78 -5.63
CA GLY A 341 -11.16 0.70 -6.75
C GLY A 341 -10.75 -0.26 -7.88
N CYS A 342 -9.46 -0.47 -8.09
CA CYS A 342 -8.90 -1.47 -9.00
C CYS A 342 -9.38 -2.91 -8.69
N ALA A 343 -9.72 -3.19 -7.43
CA ALA A 343 -10.23 -4.48 -6.97
C ALA A 343 -11.55 -4.90 -7.63
N ARG A 344 -12.30 -3.94 -8.14
CA ARG A 344 -13.59 -4.19 -8.77
C ARG A 344 -13.49 -5.10 -9.99
N CYS A 345 -12.48 -4.88 -10.84
CA CYS A 345 -12.44 -5.45 -12.18
C CYS A 345 -11.31 -6.46 -12.38
N HIS A 346 -10.27 -6.44 -11.55
CA HIS A 346 -9.10 -7.28 -11.75
C HIS A 346 -8.47 -7.73 -10.43
N HIS A 347 -7.80 -8.88 -10.46
CA HIS A 347 -7.22 -9.51 -9.27
C HIS A 347 -5.84 -8.93 -8.89
N HIS A 348 -5.05 -8.45 -9.85
CA HIS A 348 -3.79 -7.76 -9.58
C HIS A 348 -4.03 -6.35 -9.04
N LYS A 349 -3.46 -5.94 -7.90
CA LYS A 349 -3.63 -4.59 -7.36
C LYS A 349 -2.37 -3.78 -7.61
N PHE A 350 -2.51 -2.47 -7.87
CA PHE A 350 -1.36 -1.58 -7.97
C PHE A 350 -0.71 -1.41 -6.59
N ASP A 351 -1.54 -1.16 -5.57
CA ASP A 351 -1.12 -1.18 -4.17
C ASP A 351 -1.05 -2.62 -3.63
N PRO A 352 -0.14 -2.92 -2.69
CA PRO A 352 0.04 -4.26 -2.13
C PRO A 352 -1.06 -4.61 -1.11
N VAL A 353 -2.28 -4.85 -1.60
CA VAL A 353 -3.51 -5.13 -0.81
C VAL A 353 -4.02 -6.54 -0.98
#